data_AF-A0A1E3QAJ7-F1
#
_entry.id   AF-A0A1E3QAJ7-F1
#
_cell.length_a   1.000
_cell.length_b   1.000
_cell.length_c   1.000
_cell.angle_alpha   90.00
_cell.angle_beta   90.00
_cell.angle_gamma   90.00
#
_symmetry.space_group_name_H-M   'P 1'
#
loop_
_entity.id
_entity.type
_entity.pdbx_description
1 polymer ?
#
loop_
_entity_poly.entity_id
_entity_poly.type
_entity_poly.pdbx_seq_one_letter_code
_entity_poly.pdbx_strand_id
1 'polypeptide(L)'
;MAHRAKHTEKLSKHFDTLAAFDEFMKCIQQITRWMNLTEQEKALETLQDKFPSETVSYFLNQWWREGQCERWTEYHISRYANFGMNTTSRVEGSHAALKCSLSSSSGTLYAAGQRISYRDAERSTQHSIVGATENLFVRVDIRNQLETSMLYTRISRSALELVYTEVLKKVHNQEEDGMTDKGSCTVRSRYLLPCFHQIQLGAPLDVTQIHPRCRVQVSLPVLEVTKKNLGTLYCHSSRIR
;
A
#
# COMPACT_ATOMS: atom_id res chain seq x y z
N MET A 1 -5.21 18.94 -1.15
CA MET A 1 -3.89 19.52 -1.54
C MET A 1 -3.81 21.04 -1.41
N ALA A 2 -4.81 21.82 -1.82
CA ALA A 2 -4.79 23.29 -1.77
C ALA A 2 -4.54 23.92 -0.37
N HIS A 3 -5.00 23.27 0.69
CA HIS A 3 -4.79 23.74 2.07
C HIS A 3 -3.33 23.64 2.53
N ARG A 4 -2.59 22.64 2.03
CA ARG A 4 -1.19 22.38 2.41
C ARG A 4 -0.28 23.48 1.89
N ALA A 5 -0.44 23.85 0.62
CA ALA A 5 0.30 24.95 -0.01
C ALA A 5 0.13 26.29 0.75
N LYS A 6 -1.09 26.61 1.20
CA LYS A 6 -1.37 27.83 1.97
C LYS A 6 -0.64 27.90 3.31
N HIS A 7 -0.50 26.78 4.03
CA HIS A 7 0.21 26.78 5.31
C HIS A 7 1.72 26.79 5.11
N THR A 8 2.23 26.09 4.10
CA THR A 8 3.66 26.13 3.75
C THR A 8 4.09 27.55 3.34
N GLU A 9 3.25 28.26 2.57
CA GLU A 9 3.48 29.65 2.15
C GLU A 9 3.40 30.65 3.32
N LYS A 10 2.54 30.40 4.32
CA LYS A 10 2.53 31.20 5.55
C LYS A 10 3.75 30.94 6.42
N LEU A 11 4.16 29.68 6.53
CA LEU A 11 5.32 29.28 7.33
C LEU A 11 6.63 29.82 6.73
N SER A 12 6.77 29.80 5.40
CA SER A 12 7.95 30.31 4.72
C SER A 12 8.14 31.82 4.90
N LYS A 13 7.09 32.59 5.21
CA LYS A 13 7.17 34.04 5.49
C LYS A 13 7.87 34.35 6.82
N HIS A 14 8.02 33.36 7.70
CA HIS A 14 8.77 33.50 8.95
C HIS A 14 10.27 33.21 8.79
N PHE A 15 10.76 33.01 7.56
CA PHE A 15 12.17 32.77 7.25
C PHE A 15 12.68 33.81 6.27
N ASP A 16 13.84 34.38 6.58
CA ASP A 16 14.49 35.39 5.74
C ASP A 16 15.04 34.79 4.43
N THR A 17 15.29 33.49 4.42
CA THR A 17 15.84 32.78 3.25
C THR A 17 15.14 31.44 3.02
N LEU A 18 15.01 31.07 1.74
CA LEU A 18 14.57 29.73 1.32
C LEU A 18 15.46 28.63 1.89
N ALA A 19 16.76 28.87 2.02
CA ALA A 19 17.70 27.91 2.60
C ALA A 19 17.40 27.61 4.07
N ALA A 20 17.10 28.63 4.87
CA ALA A 20 16.72 28.45 6.28
C ALA A 20 15.37 27.72 6.43
N PHE A 21 14.42 28.00 5.53
CA PHE A 21 13.16 27.27 5.47
C PHE A 21 13.35 25.79 5.10
N ASP A 22 14.18 25.50 4.11
CA ASP A 22 14.49 24.12 3.71
C ASP A 22 15.23 23.37 4.81
N GLU A 23 16.14 24.01 5.53
CA GLU A 23 16.82 23.44 6.68
C GLU A 23 15.84 23.10 7.81
N PHE A 24 14.91 24.02 8.11
CA PHE A 24 13.83 23.78 9.07
C PHE A 24 12.96 22.58 8.67
N MET A 25 12.54 22.52 7.41
CA MET A 25 11.74 21.41 6.89
C MET A 25 12.52 20.09 6.91
N LYS A 26 13.83 20.10 6.66
CA LYS A 26 14.70 18.92 6.80
C LYS A 26 14.80 18.46 8.25
N CYS A 27 14.96 19.37 9.21
CA CYS A 27 14.96 19.04 10.63
C CYS A 27 13.63 18.41 11.07
N ILE A 28 12.49 19.00 10.67
CA ILE A 28 11.17 18.40 10.93
C ILE A 28 11.07 17.01 10.29
N GLN A 29 11.51 16.85 9.03
CA GLN A 29 11.50 15.54 8.37
C GLN A 29 12.38 14.52 9.12
N GLN A 30 13.53 14.91 9.64
CA GLN A 30 14.37 14.05 10.46
C GLN A 30 13.67 13.64 11.74
N ILE A 31 13.13 14.58 12.52
CA ILE A 31 12.36 14.29 13.75
C ILE A 31 11.24 13.29 13.46
N THR A 32 10.52 13.49 12.34
CA THR A 32 9.41 12.62 11.95
C THR A 32 9.84 11.19 11.59
N ARG A 33 11.12 10.93 11.30
CA ARG A 33 11.60 9.57 10.96
C ARG A 33 11.85 8.69 12.18
N TRP A 34 11.88 9.27 13.38
CA TRP A 34 12.23 8.54 14.61
C TRP A 34 10.97 7.83 15.12
N MET A 35 11.07 6.55 15.46
CA MET A 35 9.89 5.74 15.86
C MET A 35 9.54 5.86 17.36
N ASN A 36 10.42 6.44 18.17
CA ASN A 36 10.24 6.56 19.62
C ASN A 36 9.77 7.97 20.01
N LEU A 37 8.64 8.04 20.73
CA LEU A 37 8.05 9.29 21.21
C LEU A 37 9.03 10.11 22.06
N THR A 38 9.79 9.45 22.93
CA THR A 38 10.75 10.09 23.84
C THR A 38 11.87 10.79 23.09
N GLU A 39 12.29 10.21 21.96
CA GLU A 39 13.36 10.79 21.16
C GLU A 39 12.84 11.90 20.24
N GLN A 40 11.58 11.79 19.78
CA GLN A 40 10.90 12.88 19.07
C GLN A 40 10.72 14.11 19.96
N GLU A 41 10.34 13.93 21.23
CA GLU A 41 10.19 15.04 22.20
C GLU A 41 11.51 15.77 22.44
N LYS A 42 12.60 15.04 22.66
CA LYS A 42 13.95 15.64 22.78
C LYS A 42 14.39 16.38 21.51
N ALA A 43 14.08 15.81 20.35
CA ALA A 43 14.44 16.45 19.08
C ALA A 43 13.56 17.68 18.78
N LEU A 44 12.32 17.72 19.29
CA LEU A 44 11.45 18.90 19.27
C LEU A 44 11.94 20.01 20.20
N GLU A 45 12.49 19.67 21.38
CA GLU A 45 13.17 20.64 22.25
C GLU A 45 14.36 21.27 21.53
N THR A 46 15.17 20.45 20.86
CA THR A 46 16.32 20.93 20.06
C THR A 46 15.87 21.85 18.90
N LEU A 47 14.66 21.66 18.37
CA LEU A 47 14.09 22.51 17.32
C LEU A 47 13.72 23.90 17.86
N GLN A 48 13.26 23.99 19.12
CA GLN A 48 12.96 25.26 19.79
C GLN A 48 14.23 26.09 20.03
N ASP A 49 15.36 25.45 20.27
CA ASP A 49 16.65 26.12 20.47
C ASP A 49 17.26 26.63 19.15
N LYS A 50 17.00 25.92 18.04
CA LYS A 50 17.65 26.18 16.74
C LYS A 50 16.91 27.20 15.86
N PHE A 51 15.61 27.38 16.06
CA PHE A 51 14.76 28.21 15.18
C PHE A 51 13.94 29.22 15.98
N PRO A 52 13.49 30.33 15.35
CA PRO A 52 12.72 31.36 16.05
C PRO A 52 11.47 30.79 16.75
N SER A 53 11.25 31.19 18.00
CA SER A 53 10.19 30.64 18.84
C SER A 53 8.79 30.85 18.24
N GLU A 54 8.58 31.95 17.52
CA GLU A 54 7.31 32.25 16.83
C GLU A 54 7.01 31.24 15.72
N THR A 55 8.03 30.86 14.96
CA THR A 55 7.94 29.87 13.88
C THR A 55 7.68 28.47 14.42
N VAL A 56 8.42 28.09 15.48
CA VAL A 56 8.27 26.78 16.12
C VAL A 56 6.92 26.70 16.83
N SER A 57 6.47 27.77 17.49
CA SER A 57 5.16 27.86 18.14
C SER A 57 4.03 27.79 17.12
N TYR A 58 4.12 28.50 15.99
CA TYR A 58 3.13 28.38 14.91
C TYR A 58 3.08 26.97 14.35
N PHE A 59 4.24 26.33 14.10
CA PHE A 59 4.29 24.93 13.66
C PHE A 59 3.64 24.00 14.70
N LEU A 60 4.02 24.11 15.97
CA LEU A 60 3.48 23.27 17.04
C LEU A 60 1.98 23.50 17.24
N ASN A 61 1.49 24.72 17.23
CA ASN A 61 0.07 24.97 17.45
C ASN A 61 -0.77 24.53 16.24
N GLN A 62 -0.31 24.82 15.02
CA GLN A 62 -1.07 24.52 13.80
C GLN A 62 -0.94 23.07 13.30
N TRP A 63 0.18 22.41 13.59
CA TRP A 63 0.47 21.05 13.11
C TRP A 63 0.54 20.01 14.23
N TRP A 64 0.83 20.37 15.48
CA TRP A 64 1.09 19.43 16.58
C TRP A 64 -0.02 19.38 17.66
N ARG A 65 -0.46 20.52 18.23
CA ARG A 65 -1.38 20.57 19.39
C ARG A 65 -2.86 20.67 19.04
N GLU A 66 -3.30 21.51 18.10
CA GLU A 66 -4.74 21.83 17.91
C GLU A 66 -5.44 20.98 16.82
N GLY A 67 -5.25 19.66 16.83
CA GLY A 67 -6.12 18.76 16.04
C GLY A 67 -5.57 18.30 14.67
N GLN A 68 -4.26 18.21 14.51
CA GLN A 68 -3.64 17.57 13.34
C GLN A 68 -2.72 16.40 13.66
N CYS A 69 -2.79 15.87 14.89
CA CYS A 69 -2.23 14.54 15.17
C CYS A 69 -2.80 13.49 14.19
N GLU A 70 -4.05 13.62 13.75
CA GLU A 70 -4.65 12.80 12.69
C GLU A 70 -4.01 13.01 11.32
N ARG A 71 -3.55 14.23 10.96
CA ARG A 71 -2.88 14.51 9.68
C ARG A 71 -1.40 14.12 9.69
N TRP A 72 -0.78 14.20 10.86
CA TRP A 72 0.54 13.66 11.15
C TRP A 72 0.51 12.13 11.06
N THR A 73 -0.49 11.53 11.73
CA THR A 73 -0.83 10.11 11.64
C THR A 73 -1.14 9.74 10.19
N GLU A 74 -1.96 10.46 9.45
CA GLU A 74 -2.27 10.22 8.03
C GLU A 74 -1.01 10.28 7.16
N TYR A 75 -0.12 11.24 7.37
CA TYR A 75 1.15 11.32 6.64
C TYR A 75 2.04 10.10 6.92
N HIS A 76 2.09 9.62 8.16
CA HIS A 76 2.86 8.43 8.54
C HIS A 76 2.21 7.15 8.04
N ILE A 77 0.92 6.96 8.31
CA ILE A 77 0.07 5.85 7.88
C ILE A 77 0.12 5.77 6.34
N SER A 78 0.01 6.88 5.59
CA SER A 78 0.05 6.92 4.11
C SER A 78 1.38 6.59 3.45
N ARG A 79 2.45 6.53 4.25
CA ARG A 79 3.77 6.09 3.79
C ARG A 79 3.94 4.58 3.85
N TYR A 80 3.14 3.88 4.65
CA TYR A 80 3.22 2.43 4.74
C TYR A 80 2.29 1.74 3.74
N ALA A 81 2.75 0.58 3.26
CA ALA A 81 1.95 -0.29 2.42
C ALA A 81 0.60 -0.60 3.08
N ASN A 82 -0.47 -0.28 2.37
CA ASN A 82 -1.88 -0.37 2.80
C ASN A 82 -2.38 0.64 3.82
N PHE A 83 -1.69 1.77 4.00
CA PHE A 83 -2.20 2.80 4.91
C PHE A 83 -2.23 4.21 4.29
N GLY A 84 -2.29 4.29 2.97
CA GLY A 84 -2.71 5.50 2.22
C GLY A 84 -3.80 5.19 1.19
N MET A 85 -4.67 4.22 1.49
CA MET A 85 -5.81 3.88 0.64
C MET A 85 -6.94 4.90 0.83
N ASN A 86 -7.05 5.85 -0.10
CA ASN A 86 -8.11 6.87 -0.07
C ASN A 86 -9.35 6.45 -0.88
N THR A 87 -9.36 5.23 -1.42
CA THR A 87 -10.42 4.76 -2.31
C THR A 87 -11.32 3.79 -1.57
N THR A 88 -12.51 4.28 -1.20
CA THR A 88 -13.63 3.43 -0.76
C THR A 88 -14.11 2.52 -1.89
N SER A 89 -13.75 2.81 -3.15
CA SER A 89 -14.22 2.10 -4.36
C SER A 89 -14.02 0.58 -4.34
N ARG A 90 -12.97 0.06 -3.69
CA ARG A 90 -12.79 -1.40 -3.55
C ARG A 90 -13.82 -2.01 -2.61
N VAL A 91 -14.10 -1.34 -1.48
CA VAL A 91 -15.09 -1.77 -0.49
C VAL A 91 -16.49 -1.56 -1.05
N GLU A 92 -16.77 -0.38 -1.60
CA GLU A 92 -18.04 -0.03 -2.23
C GLU A 92 -18.33 -0.90 -3.45
N GLY A 93 -17.35 -1.15 -4.32
CA GLY A 93 -17.49 -2.04 -5.47
C GLY A 93 -17.72 -3.49 -5.03
N SER A 94 -17.02 -3.96 -4.00
CA SER A 94 -17.25 -5.30 -3.43
C SER A 94 -18.65 -5.43 -2.82
N HIS A 95 -19.11 -4.38 -2.15
CA HIS A 95 -20.43 -4.29 -1.54
C HIS A 95 -21.54 -4.18 -2.58
N ALA A 96 -21.37 -3.37 -3.63
CA ALA A 96 -22.27 -3.26 -4.76
C ALA A 96 -22.39 -4.59 -5.50
N ALA A 97 -21.26 -5.25 -5.80
CA ALA A 97 -21.25 -6.57 -6.43
C ALA A 97 -21.94 -7.63 -5.55
N LEU A 98 -21.76 -7.56 -4.23
CA LEU A 98 -22.45 -8.45 -3.29
C LEU A 98 -23.97 -8.20 -3.32
N LYS A 99 -24.40 -6.94 -3.23
CA LYS A 99 -25.81 -6.56 -3.35
C LYS A 99 -26.43 -7.03 -4.67
N CYS A 100 -25.73 -6.85 -5.80
CA CYS A 100 -26.18 -7.36 -7.10
C CYS A 100 -26.37 -8.88 -7.08
N SER A 101 -25.42 -9.63 -6.51
CA SER A 101 -25.52 -11.09 -6.42
C SER A 101 -26.64 -11.58 -5.50
N LEU A 102 -27.01 -10.78 -4.50
CA LEU A 102 -28.14 -11.09 -3.62
C LEU A 102 -29.49 -10.80 -4.29
N SER A 103 -29.53 -9.94 -5.31
CA SER A 103 -30.64 -9.67 -6.25
C SER A 103 -31.96 -9.14 -5.64
N SER A 104 -32.23 -9.37 -4.35
CA SER A 104 -33.41 -8.92 -3.63
C SER A 104 -33.13 -8.85 -2.12
N SER A 105 -33.73 -7.88 -1.44
CA SER A 105 -33.73 -7.74 0.02
C SER A 105 -34.83 -8.54 0.72
N SER A 106 -35.72 -9.22 -0.02
CA SER A 106 -36.89 -9.94 0.51
C SER A 106 -36.74 -11.48 0.53
N GLY A 107 -35.54 -12.00 0.30
CA GLY A 107 -35.25 -13.43 0.33
C GLY A 107 -35.04 -13.99 1.74
N THR A 108 -35.08 -15.32 1.88
CA THR A 108 -34.72 -16.00 3.13
C THR A 108 -33.21 -15.97 3.36
N LEU A 109 -32.78 -16.03 4.62
CA LEU A 109 -31.35 -16.12 4.98
C LEU A 109 -30.68 -17.33 4.33
N TYR A 110 -31.41 -18.43 4.18
CA TYR A 110 -30.91 -19.63 3.52
C TYR A 110 -30.57 -19.39 2.04
N ALA A 111 -31.47 -18.72 1.30
CA ALA A 111 -31.23 -18.37 -0.10
C ALA A 111 -30.09 -17.35 -0.26
N ALA A 112 -29.99 -16.38 0.65
CA ALA A 112 -28.87 -15.44 0.68
C ALA A 112 -27.53 -16.16 0.91
N GLY A 113 -27.48 -17.11 1.86
CA GLY A 113 -26.31 -17.93 2.12
C GLY A 113 -25.85 -18.73 0.90
N GLN A 114 -26.79 -19.40 0.20
CA GLN A 114 -26.47 -20.13 -1.02
C GLN A 114 -25.89 -19.22 -2.13
N ARG A 115 -26.45 -18.02 -2.32
CA ARG A 115 -25.96 -17.05 -3.30
C ARG A 115 -24.55 -16.54 -2.98
N ILE A 116 -24.27 -16.29 -1.70
CA ILE A 116 -22.93 -15.91 -1.24
C ILE A 116 -21.93 -17.04 -1.51
N SER A 117 -22.24 -18.28 -1.10
CA SER A 117 -21.35 -19.42 -1.33
C SER A 117 -21.10 -19.68 -2.82
N TYR A 118 -22.13 -19.55 -3.66
CA TYR A 118 -21.98 -19.69 -5.10
C TYR A 118 -21.05 -18.61 -5.68
N ARG A 119 -21.27 -17.34 -5.31
CA ARG A 119 -20.42 -16.22 -5.73
C ARG A 119 -18.98 -16.39 -5.27
N ASP A 120 -18.76 -16.85 -4.04
CA ASP A 120 -17.43 -17.05 -3.51
C ASP A 120 -16.70 -18.16 -4.26
N ALA A 121 -17.39 -19.25 -4.59
CA ALA A 121 -16.84 -20.32 -5.43
C ALA A 121 -16.49 -19.82 -6.84
N GLU A 122 -17.42 -19.12 -7.50
CA GLU A 122 -17.21 -18.53 -8.83
C GLU A 122 -16.02 -17.55 -8.84
N ARG A 123 -15.97 -16.66 -7.85
CA ARG A 123 -14.88 -15.70 -7.69
C ARG A 123 -13.55 -16.39 -7.42
N SER A 124 -13.55 -17.44 -6.60
CA SER A 124 -12.35 -18.25 -6.36
C SER A 124 -11.83 -18.86 -7.66
N THR A 125 -12.71 -19.39 -8.51
CA THR A 125 -12.35 -19.91 -9.83
C THR A 125 -11.82 -18.81 -10.75
N GLN A 126 -12.50 -17.66 -10.81
CA GLN A 126 -12.03 -16.51 -11.60
C GLN A 126 -10.65 -16.02 -11.15
N HIS A 127 -10.43 -15.87 -9.84
CA HIS A 127 -9.12 -15.50 -9.29
C HIS A 127 -8.05 -16.55 -9.60
N SER A 128 -8.39 -17.84 -9.57
CA SER A 128 -7.46 -18.91 -9.96
C SER A 128 -7.08 -18.81 -11.43
N ILE A 129 -8.03 -18.52 -12.32
CA ILE A 129 -7.77 -18.35 -13.76
C ILE A 129 -6.91 -17.09 -13.98
N VAL A 130 -7.29 -15.96 -13.38
CA VAL A 130 -6.54 -14.71 -13.49
C VAL A 130 -5.12 -14.90 -12.96
N GLY A 131 -4.95 -15.50 -11.79
CA GLY A 131 -3.61 -15.77 -11.24
C GLY A 131 -2.77 -16.72 -12.09
N ALA A 132 -3.39 -17.76 -12.67
CA ALA A 132 -2.69 -18.69 -13.57
C ALA A 132 -2.30 -18.05 -14.91
N THR A 133 -3.06 -17.05 -15.37
CA THR A 133 -2.86 -16.41 -16.68
C THR A 133 -2.16 -15.05 -16.60
N GLU A 134 -1.99 -14.49 -15.40
CA GLU A 134 -1.51 -13.12 -15.15
C GLU A 134 -0.19 -12.82 -15.87
N ASN A 135 0.69 -13.82 -15.91
CA ASN A 135 2.05 -13.72 -16.42
C ASN A 135 2.25 -14.36 -17.80
N LEU A 136 1.19 -14.84 -18.47
CA LEU A 136 1.30 -15.43 -19.82
C LEU A 136 1.69 -14.39 -20.88
N PHE A 137 1.36 -13.13 -20.65
CA PHE A 137 1.55 -12.02 -21.60
C PHE A 137 2.44 -10.92 -21.02
N VAL A 138 3.51 -11.29 -20.32
CA VAL A 138 4.55 -10.32 -19.90
C VAL A 138 5.29 -9.82 -21.16
N ARG A 139 5.49 -8.50 -21.24
CA ARG A 139 6.25 -7.88 -22.34
C ARG A 139 7.64 -8.52 -22.47
N VAL A 140 8.05 -8.81 -23.70
CA VAL A 140 9.34 -9.43 -24.01
C VAL A 140 10.52 -8.64 -23.40
N ASP A 141 10.43 -7.31 -23.45
CA ASP A 141 11.46 -6.41 -22.88
C ASP A 141 11.66 -6.62 -21.37
N ILE A 142 10.58 -6.87 -20.62
CA ILE A 142 10.62 -7.12 -19.18
C ILE A 142 11.20 -8.52 -18.90
N ARG A 143 10.86 -9.50 -19.74
CA ARG A 143 11.33 -10.87 -19.61
C ARG A 143 12.82 -11.01 -19.91
N ASN A 144 13.31 -10.28 -20.91
CA ASN A 144 14.69 -10.35 -21.37
C ASN A 144 15.64 -9.50 -20.54
N GLN A 145 15.12 -8.60 -19.70
CA GLN A 145 15.92 -7.83 -18.76
C GLN A 145 16.48 -8.75 -17.67
N LEU A 146 17.80 -8.73 -17.49
CA LEU A 146 18.52 -9.63 -16.58
C LEU A 146 17.99 -9.54 -15.15
N GLU A 147 17.78 -8.32 -14.65
CA GLU A 147 17.34 -8.02 -13.29
C GLU A 147 15.95 -8.59 -12.97
N THR A 148 15.04 -8.67 -13.95
CA THR A 148 13.65 -9.16 -13.76
C THR A 148 13.41 -10.57 -14.28
N SER A 149 14.41 -11.18 -14.92
CA SER A 149 14.33 -12.48 -15.59
C SER A 149 13.88 -13.63 -14.67
N MET A 150 14.13 -13.56 -13.37
CA MET A 150 13.72 -14.60 -12.41
C MET A 150 12.36 -14.32 -11.75
N LEU A 151 11.81 -13.11 -11.93
CA LEU A 151 10.63 -12.65 -11.21
C LEU A 151 9.32 -12.91 -11.95
N TYR A 152 9.34 -12.99 -13.28
CA TYR A 152 8.11 -12.96 -14.11
C TYR A 152 7.13 -14.12 -13.87
N THR A 153 7.54 -15.24 -13.28
CA THR A 153 6.63 -16.34 -12.89
C THR A 153 6.35 -16.39 -11.38
N ARG A 154 7.03 -15.55 -10.60
CA ARG A 154 7.08 -15.64 -9.14
C ARG A 154 6.36 -14.49 -8.44
N ILE A 155 6.09 -13.40 -9.15
CA ILE A 155 5.43 -12.21 -8.61
C ILE A 155 4.28 -11.78 -9.51
N SER A 156 3.35 -11.00 -8.95
CA SER A 156 2.22 -10.45 -9.73
C SER A 156 2.74 -9.57 -10.86
N ARG A 157 2.00 -9.49 -11.97
CA ARG A 157 2.38 -8.68 -13.13
C ARG A 157 2.53 -7.20 -12.76
N SER A 158 1.63 -6.68 -11.93
CA SER A 158 1.71 -5.29 -11.46
C SER A 158 2.99 -5.02 -10.67
N ALA A 159 3.41 -5.94 -9.80
CA ALA A 159 4.67 -5.82 -9.09
C ALA A 159 5.88 -5.91 -10.05
N LEU A 160 5.82 -6.80 -11.04
CA LEU A 160 6.87 -6.94 -12.05
C LEU A 160 7.07 -5.66 -12.86
N GLU A 161 6.00 -5.03 -13.32
CA GLU A 161 6.05 -3.77 -14.09
C GLU A 161 6.63 -2.62 -13.25
N LEU A 162 6.31 -2.56 -11.95
CA LEU A 162 6.89 -1.58 -11.02
C LEU A 162 8.39 -1.80 -10.81
N VAL A 163 8.82 -3.06 -10.58
CA VAL A 163 10.25 -3.38 -10.44
C VAL A 163 11.01 -3.06 -11.73
N TYR A 164 10.46 -3.42 -12.89
CA TYR A 164 11.06 -3.11 -14.18
C TYR A 164 11.25 -1.60 -14.39
N THR A 165 10.26 -0.79 -14.00
CA THR A 165 10.36 0.68 -14.07
C THR A 165 11.52 1.19 -13.22
N GLU A 166 11.73 0.64 -12.02
CA GLU A 166 12.84 1.01 -11.15
C GLU A 166 14.20 0.55 -11.71
N VAL A 167 14.26 -0.62 -12.38
CA VAL A 167 15.46 -1.06 -13.12
C VAL A 167 15.80 -0.05 -14.21
N LEU A 168 14.81 0.37 -15.02
CA LEU A 168 15.03 1.35 -16.08
C LEU A 168 15.53 2.69 -15.53
N LYS A 169 14.98 3.19 -14.42
CA LYS A 169 15.49 4.40 -13.75
C LYS A 169 16.96 4.27 -13.39
N LYS A 170 17.36 3.11 -12.87
CA LYS A 170 18.75 2.82 -12.50
C LYS A 170 19.67 2.78 -13.72
N VAL A 171 19.24 2.14 -14.80
CA VAL A 171 20.01 2.04 -16.07
C VAL A 171 20.23 3.42 -16.68
N HIS A 172 19.23 4.29 -16.64
CA HIS A 172 19.30 5.62 -17.26
C HIS A 172 19.90 6.70 -16.34
N ASN A 173 20.42 6.34 -15.16
CA ASN A 173 20.93 7.27 -14.15
C ASN A 173 20.00 8.47 -13.90
N GLN A 174 18.68 8.20 -13.88
CA GLN A 174 17.70 9.21 -13.48
C GLN A 174 17.74 9.34 -11.95
N GLU A 175 18.77 10.03 -11.45
CA GLU A 175 18.79 10.50 -10.07
C GLU A 175 17.73 11.61 -9.96
N GLU A 176 16.65 11.35 -9.20
CA GLU A 176 15.79 12.44 -8.77
C GLU A 176 16.60 13.32 -7.82
N ASP A 177 16.96 14.51 -8.32
CA ASP A 177 17.71 15.54 -7.60
C ASP A 177 17.06 15.81 -6.23
N GLY A 178 17.71 15.37 -5.15
CA GLY A 178 17.30 15.67 -3.77
C GLY A 178 16.84 14.51 -2.87
N MET A 179 16.79 13.25 -3.32
CA MET A 179 16.40 12.11 -2.44
C MET A 179 17.48 11.02 -2.33
N THR A 180 18.59 11.34 -1.68
CA THR A 180 19.73 10.43 -1.45
C THR A 180 19.50 9.38 -0.35
N ASP A 181 18.29 9.27 0.22
CA ASP A 181 18.03 8.39 1.34
C ASP A 181 17.30 7.09 0.93
N LYS A 182 18.01 5.96 1.07
CA LYS A 182 17.51 4.59 0.85
C LYS A 182 16.20 4.30 1.61
N GLY A 183 15.92 5.02 2.69
CA GLY A 183 14.75 4.83 3.55
C GLY A 183 13.43 5.45 3.05
N SER A 184 13.46 6.43 2.13
CA SER A 184 12.27 7.22 1.79
C SER A 184 11.66 6.96 0.42
N CYS A 185 12.19 6.00 -0.34
CA CYS A 185 11.67 5.71 -1.67
C CYS A 185 10.23 5.19 -1.64
N THR A 186 9.34 5.87 -2.36
CA THR A 186 7.91 5.56 -2.46
C THR A 186 7.64 4.12 -2.89
N VAL A 187 8.47 3.54 -3.77
CA VAL A 187 8.28 2.17 -4.22
C VAL A 187 8.50 1.17 -3.10
N ARG A 188 9.55 1.38 -2.31
CA ARG A 188 9.87 0.55 -1.14
C ARG A 188 8.83 0.72 -0.04
N SER A 189 8.43 1.94 0.28
CA SER A 189 7.53 2.22 1.41
C SER A 189 6.07 1.82 1.13
N ARG A 190 5.56 2.06 -0.09
CA ARG A 190 4.16 1.76 -0.45
C ARG A 190 3.94 0.36 -1.01
N TYR A 191 4.85 -0.12 -1.84
CA TYR A 191 4.67 -1.39 -2.54
C TYR A 191 5.46 -2.54 -1.92
N LEU A 192 6.42 -2.25 -1.04
CA LEU A 192 7.35 -3.23 -0.44
C LEU A 192 8.17 -3.94 -1.51
N LEU A 193 8.54 -3.19 -2.56
CA LEU A 193 9.34 -3.68 -3.69
C LEU A 193 10.73 -3.03 -3.67
N PRO A 194 11.75 -3.67 -4.26
CA PRO A 194 13.06 -3.05 -4.47
C PRO A 194 12.92 -1.77 -5.29
N CYS A 195 13.54 -0.70 -4.82
CA CYS A 195 13.66 0.55 -5.58
C CYS A 195 15.01 0.64 -6.27
N PHE A 196 15.17 1.60 -7.18
CA PHE A 196 16.39 1.79 -7.97
C PHE A 196 17.67 1.93 -7.10
N HIS A 197 17.54 2.45 -5.87
CA HIS A 197 18.64 2.56 -4.90
C HIS A 197 19.18 1.21 -4.38
N GLN A 198 18.38 0.15 -4.48
CA GLN A 198 18.69 -1.19 -3.96
C GLN A 198 18.99 -2.20 -5.07
N ILE A 199 18.57 -1.88 -6.30
CA ILE A 199 18.81 -2.70 -7.47
C ILE A 199 20.29 -2.60 -7.86
N GLN A 200 20.93 -3.76 -7.98
CA GLN A 200 22.27 -3.90 -8.54
C GLN A 200 22.12 -4.29 -10.01
N LEU A 201 22.72 -3.50 -10.92
CA LEU A 201 22.71 -3.83 -12.34
C LEU A 201 23.66 -4.99 -12.62
N GLY A 202 23.34 -5.81 -13.62
CA GLY A 202 24.16 -6.94 -14.03
C GLY A 202 23.96 -8.21 -13.19
N ALA A 203 22.97 -8.22 -12.28
CA ALA A 203 22.60 -9.39 -11.50
C ALA A 203 21.07 -9.56 -11.45
N PRO A 204 20.54 -10.79 -11.54
CA PRO A 204 19.10 -11.03 -11.38
C PRO A 204 18.66 -10.73 -9.95
N LEU A 205 17.48 -10.12 -9.81
CA LEU A 205 16.85 -9.94 -8.49
C LEU A 205 16.31 -11.27 -7.99
N ASP A 206 16.63 -11.59 -6.74
CA ASP A 206 16.14 -12.80 -6.11
C ASP A 206 14.72 -12.59 -5.56
N VAL A 207 13.86 -13.61 -5.67
CA VAL A 207 12.47 -13.54 -5.18
C VAL A 207 12.39 -13.26 -3.68
N THR A 208 13.41 -13.64 -2.90
CA THR A 208 13.51 -13.35 -1.46
C THR A 208 13.59 -11.84 -1.19
N GLN A 209 14.11 -11.06 -2.14
CA GLN A 209 14.17 -9.59 -2.07
C GLN A 209 12.81 -8.93 -2.33
N ILE A 210 11.82 -9.69 -2.82
CA ILE A 210 10.45 -9.23 -3.03
C ILE A 210 9.59 -9.61 -1.82
N HIS A 211 8.81 -8.66 -1.30
CA HIS A 211 7.92 -8.94 -0.17
C HIS A 211 6.91 -10.05 -0.50
N PRO A 212 6.64 -11.02 0.40
CA PRO A 212 5.74 -12.15 0.17
C PRO A 212 4.35 -11.79 -0.38
N ARG A 213 3.81 -10.63 0.02
CA ARG A 213 2.53 -10.09 -0.46
C ARG A 213 2.45 -9.95 -1.99
N CYS A 214 3.57 -9.71 -2.66
CA CYS A 214 3.63 -9.51 -4.11
C CYS A 214 3.96 -10.81 -4.86
N ARG A 215 4.22 -11.91 -4.14
CA ARG A 215 4.56 -13.21 -4.72
C ARG A 215 3.30 -13.95 -5.13
N VAL A 216 3.34 -14.61 -6.27
CA VAL A 216 2.28 -15.53 -6.71
C VAL A 216 2.64 -16.91 -6.14
N GLN A 217 1.82 -17.43 -5.22
CA GLN A 217 1.99 -18.81 -4.74
C GLN A 217 1.70 -19.77 -5.90
N VAL A 218 2.71 -20.56 -6.29
CA VAL A 218 2.58 -21.56 -7.37
C VAL A 218 2.08 -22.92 -6.84
N SER A 219 1.99 -23.12 -5.52
CA SER A 219 1.38 -24.33 -4.95
C SER A 219 -0.05 -24.07 -4.52
N LEU A 220 -1.00 -24.32 -5.42
CA LEU A 220 -2.39 -24.54 -5.02
C LEU A 220 -2.46 -25.92 -4.33
N PRO A 221 -2.97 -26.04 -3.09
CA PRO A 221 -3.37 -27.35 -2.60
C PRO A 221 -4.49 -27.88 -3.50
N VAL A 222 -4.40 -29.13 -3.91
CA VAL A 222 -5.49 -29.82 -4.62
C VAL A 222 -6.69 -29.86 -3.68
N LEU A 223 -7.67 -29.00 -3.92
CA LEU A 223 -8.96 -29.07 -3.25
C LEU A 223 -9.74 -30.22 -3.89
N GLU A 224 -9.65 -31.42 -3.29
CA GLU A 224 -10.64 -32.46 -3.53
C GLU A 224 -11.99 -32.03 -2.93
N VAL A 225 -12.77 -31.29 -3.71
CA VAL A 225 -14.16 -31.01 -3.37
C VAL A 225 -14.97 -32.28 -3.64
N THR A 226 -15.06 -33.15 -2.64
CA THR A 226 -15.99 -34.27 -2.67
C THR A 226 -17.42 -33.74 -2.53
N LYS A 227 -18.19 -33.78 -3.63
CA LYS A 227 -19.64 -33.51 -3.68
C LYS A 227 -20.47 -34.59 -2.96
N LYS A 228 -20.12 -34.95 -1.72
CA LYS A 228 -20.92 -35.86 -0.89
C LYS A 228 -21.16 -35.16 0.44
N ASN A 229 -22.26 -34.41 0.53
CA ASN A 229 -23.08 -34.19 1.74
C ASN A 229 -24.12 -33.08 1.49
N LEU A 230 -24.84 -33.12 0.36
CA LEU A 230 -26.07 -32.34 0.13
C LEU A 230 -27.33 -33.20 0.20
N GLY A 231 -27.23 -34.41 0.75
CA GLY A 231 -28.38 -35.26 1.04
C GLY A 231 -28.29 -35.75 2.47
N THR A 232 -29.39 -35.61 3.20
CA THR A 232 -29.73 -36.19 4.52
C THR A 232 -29.70 -35.21 5.70
N LEU A 233 -30.66 -34.29 5.72
CA LEU A 233 -31.32 -33.89 6.96
C LEU A 233 -32.82 -34.11 6.78
N TYR A 234 -33.27 -35.30 7.13
CA TYR A 234 -34.68 -35.60 7.37
C TYR A 234 -35.18 -34.68 8.49
N CYS A 235 -36.07 -33.75 8.15
CA CYS A 235 -36.80 -32.97 9.16
C CYS A 235 -37.98 -33.82 9.62
N HIS A 236 -37.85 -34.44 10.79
CA HIS A 236 -38.94 -35.16 11.44
C HIS A 236 -39.97 -34.14 11.94
N SER A 237 -41.08 -34.02 11.22
CA SER A 237 -42.25 -33.25 11.63
C SER A 237 -42.90 -33.94 12.83
N SER A 238 -42.70 -33.38 14.02
CA SER A 238 -43.56 -33.68 15.18
C SER A 238 -44.65 -32.63 15.25
N ARG A 239 -45.88 -33.02 14.91
CA ARG A 239 -47.10 -32.28 15.21
C ARG A 239 -47.23 -32.16 16.73
N ILE A 240 -47.29 -30.92 17.23
CA ILE A 240 -47.89 -30.62 18.52
C ILE A 240 -49.29 -30.06 18.24
N ARG A 241 -50.30 -30.87 18.53
CA ARG A 241 -51.57 -30.47 19.14
C ARG A 241 -51.88 -31.50 20.22
#